data_AF-A0A3R7F4Q8-F1
#
_entry.id   AF-A0A3R7F4Q8-F1
#
_cell.length_a   1.000
_cell.length_b   1.000
_cell.length_c   1.000
_cell.angle_alpha   90.00
_cell.angle_beta   90.00
_cell.angle_gamma   90.00
#
_symmetry.space_group_name_H-M   'P 1'
#
loop_
_entity.id
_entity.type
_entity.pdbx_description
1 polymer ?
#
loop_
_entity_poly.entity_id
_entity_poly.type
_entity_poly.pdbx_seq_one_letter_code
_entity_poly.pdbx_strand_id
1 'polypeptide(L)'
;MRKTRNPEDSVAAGKQYLRALYPGRFQPFHSGHLEAVKYILRNTSEIIIMIGSALQSHTLRNPFTSGERMTMVRLALTEAGIDPAKYYIVPVPDLEIHGIWVSHVCSLVPKFDVVYSNEPLTRRLFIEAGFTVKSIPFYRRAQCSATEIRNKMLRGISWEALLPKSVARYIKEIKGVERLRDLAKTDRIQDDDQTGSSLRA
;
A
#
# COMPACT_ATOMS: atom_id res chain seq x y z
N MET A 1 -19.21 21.53 -10.18
CA MET A 1 -18.64 21.72 -8.82
C MET A 1 -19.61 21.17 -7.78
N ARG A 2 -19.29 20.06 -7.11
CA ARG A 2 -20.15 19.54 -6.02
C ARG A 2 -19.96 20.42 -4.79
N LYS A 3 -20.80 21.46 -4.61
CA LYS A 3 -20.87 22.22 -3.35
C LYS A 3 -21.14 21.23 -2.19
N THR A 4 -20.30 21.30 -1.16
CA THR A 4 -20.29 20.43 0.02
C THR A 4 -21.16 21.02 1.13
N ARG A 5 -21.72 20.14 1.96
CA ARG A 5 -22.34 20.47 3.25
C ARG A 5 -21.40 21.33 4.10
N ASN A 6 -21.97 22.11 5.02
CA ASN A 6 -21.22 22.86 6.02
C ASN A 6 -20.22 21.94 6.76
N PRO A 7 -18.92 22.27 6.77
CA PRO A 7 -17.88 21.44 7.42
C PRO A 7 -18.06 21.29 8.94
N GLU A 8 -18.67 22.27 9.60
CA GLU A 8 -18.65 22.41 11.06
C GLU A 8 -19.45 21.32 11.80
N ASP A 9 -20.46 20.70 11.17
CA ASP A 9 -21.32 19.72 11.84
C ASP A 9 -20.77 18.27 11.83
N SER A 10 -19.63 18.01 11.19
CA SER A 10 -19.15 16.64 10.94
C SER A 10 -17.72 16.35 11.39
N VAL A 11 -16.92 17.39 11.64
CA VAL A 11 -15.54 17.22 12.10
C VAL A 11 -15.56 16.89 13.60
N ALA A 12 -14.99 15.76 14.00
CA ALA A 12 -14.92 15.36 15.39
C ALA A 12 -14.09 16.38 16.19
N ALA A 13 -14.41 16.55 17.48
CA ALA A 13 -13.74 17.52 18.34
C ALA A 13 -12.20 17.38 18.28
N GLY A 14 -11.50 18.49 18.05
CA GLY A 14 -10.04 18.54 17.97
C GLY A 14 -9.43 18.02 16.66
N LYS A 15 -10.24 17.73 15.62
CA LYS A 15 -9.74 17.36 14.28
C LYS A 15 -9.67 18.56 13.35
N GLN A 16 -8.71 18.56 12.44
CA GLN A 16 -8.53 19.61 11.44
C GLN A 16 -9.34 19.34 10.16
N TYR A 17 -9.60 18.07 9.86
CA TYR A 17 -10.33 17.65 8.66
C TYR A 17 -11.34 16.56 9.00
N LEU A 18 -12.42 16.46 8.23
CA LEU A 18 -13.38 15.36 8.37
C LEU A 18 -12.73 14.06 7.88
N ARG A 19 -12.26 14.04 6.62
CA ARG A 19 -11.77 12.81 5.99
C ARG A 19 -10.48 13.03 5.22
N ALA A 20 -9.50 12.18 5.50
CA ALA A 20 -8.25 12.10 4.74
C ALA A 20 -8.28 10.98 3.69
N LEU A 21 -7.59 11.18 2.57
CA LEU A 21 -7.21 10.11 1.65
C LEU A 21 -5.75 9.71 1.89
N TYR A 22 -5.50 8.41 2.00
CA TYR A 22 -4.16 7.81 2.12
C TYR A 22 -3.91 6.76 1.03
N PRO A 23 -3.30 7.18 -0.10
CA PRO A 23 -2.91 6.29 -1.20
C PRO A 23 -1.75 5.37 -0.85
N GLY A 24 -1.84 4.09 -1.21
CA GLY A 24 -0.71 3.17 -1.13
C GLY A 24 -0.95 1.86 -1.86
N ARG A 25 0.12 1.20 -2.30
CA ARG A 25 0.02 -0.16 -2.88
C ARG A 25 -0.12 -1.24 -1.83
N PHE A 26 0.46 -1.03 -0.64
CA PHE A 26 0.44 -1.95 0.50
C PHE A 26 0.88 -3.38 0.17
N GLN A 27 2.09 -3.53 -0.41
CA GLN A 27 2.65 -4.79 -0.91
C GLN A 27 3.87 -5.29 -0.08
N PRO A 28 3.73 -5.72 1.18
CA PRO A 28 2.50 -5.85 1.98
C PRO A 28 2.18 -4.59 2.82
N PHE A 29 1.07 -4.62 3.58
CA PHE A 29 0.84 -3.68 4.67
C PHE A 29 1.84 -3.95 5.82
N HIS A 30 2.45 -2.92 6.40
CA HIS A 30 3.56 -3.08 7.34
C HIS A 30 3.49 -2.01 8.44
N SER A 31 4.33 -2.13 9.48
CA SER A 31 4.24 -1.28 10.69
C SER A 31 4.38 0.20 10.38
N GLY A 32 5.23 0.58 9.41
CA GLY A 32 5.30 1.96 8.94
C GLY A 32 3.99 2.52 8.37
N HIS A 33 3.17 1.69 7.69
CA HIS A 33 1.86 2.10 7.21
C HIS A 33 0.86 2.25 8.37
N LEU A 34 0.93 1.37 9.39
CA LEU A 34 0.08 1.48 10.57
C LEU A 34 0.35 2.78 11.34
N GLU A 35 1.62 3.16 11.51
CA GLU A 35 1.99 4.42 12.16
C GLU A 35 1.56 5.64 11.34
N ALA A 36 1.60 5.55 10.00
CA ALA A 36 1.02 6.57 9.13
C ALA A 36 -0.50 6.72 9.36
N VAL A 37 -1.25 5.62 9.42
CA VAL A 37 -2.69 5.65 9.71
C VAL A 37 -2.98 6.30 11.06
N LYS A 38 -2.25 5.92 12.12
CA LYS A 38 -2.39 6.54 13.45
C LYS A 38 -2.05 8.03 13.44
N TYR A 39 -1.05 8.44 12.68
CA TYR A 39 -0.70 9.86 12.51
C TYR A 39 -1.82 10.64 11.81
N ILE A 40 -2.38 10.10 10.75
CA ILE A 40 -3.47 10.74 10.00
C ILE A 40 -4.72 10.88 10.89
N LEU A 41 -5.12 9.80 11.58
CA LEU A 41 -6.26 9.79 12.49
C LEU A 41 -6.09 10.68 13.73
N ARG A 42 -4.89 11.18 14.03
CA ARG A 42 -4.73 12.25 15.03
C ARG A 42 -5.30 13.58 14.55
N ASN A 43 -5.22 13.85 13.24
CA ASN A 43 -5.60 15.12 12.62
C ASN A 43 -6.95 15.06 11.89
N THR A 44 -7.50 13.86 11.62
CA THR A 44 -8.78 13.68 10.92
C THR A 44 -9.77 12.81 11.70
N SER A 45 -11.07 12.98 11.44
CA SER A 45 -12.11 12.10 12.00
C SER A 45 -12.05 10.71 11.39
N GLU A 46 -11.89 10.66 10.06
CA GLU A 46 -11.91 9.44 9.26
C GLU A 46 -10.73 9.40 8.26
N ILE A 47 -10.41 8.20 7.78
CA ILE A 47 -9.38 7.95 6.77
C ILE A 47 -9.89 7.00 5.68
N ILE A 48 -9.62 7.33 4.42
CA ILE A 48 -9.79 6.44 3.27
C ILE A 48 -8.42 5.85 2.97
N ILE A 49 -8.25 4.55 3.20
CA ILE A 49 -7.05 3.80 2.82
C ILE A 49 -7.27 3.28 1.40
N MET A 50 -6.67 3.98 0.43
CA MET A 50 -6.84 3.68 -0.98
C MET A 50 -5.76 2.69 -1.43
N ILE A 51 -6.18 1.47 -1.77
CA ILE A 51 -5.31 0.42 -2.28
C ILE A 51 -5.11 0.64 -3.79
N GLY A 52 -4.02 1.31 -4.14
CA GLY A 52 -3.61 1.56 -5.53
C GLY A 52 -3.06 0.30 -6.22
N SER A 53 -2.89 0.36 -7.55
CA SER A 53 -2.54 -0.80 -8.37
C SER A 53 -3.44 -2.00 -8.06
N ALA A 54 -4.75 -1.76 -7.93
CA ALA A 54 -5.69 -2.77 -7.42
C ALA A 54 -5.75 -4.03 -8.29
N LEU A 55 -5.56 -3.90 -9.60
CA LEU A 55 -5.60 -5.02 -10.54
C LEU A 55 -4.25 -5.76 -10.67
N GLN A 56 -3.18 -5.25 -10.06
CA GLN A 56 -1.86 -5.89 -10.12
C GLN A 56 -1.67 -6.87 -8.98
N SER A 57 -1.23 -8.09 -9.31
CA SER A 57 -0.85 -9.16 -8.38
C SER A 57 0.15 -10.10 -9.05
N HIS A 58 0.67 -11.09 -8.32
CA HIS A 58 1.55 -12.13 -8.88
C HIS A 58 2.77 -11.61 -9.66
N THR A 59 3.35 -10.49 -9.20
CA THR A 59 4.65 -9.98 -9.69
C THR A 59 5.58 -9.75 -8.50
N LEU A 60 6.90 -9.70 -8.72
CA LEU A 60 7.85 -9.37 -7.65
C LEU A 60 7.59 -7.98 -7.02
N ARG A 61 7.06 -7.05 -7.81
CA ARG A 61 6.71 -5.70 -7.38
C ARG A 61 5.36 -5.63 -6.66
N ASN A 62 4.40 -6.47 -7.06
CA ASN A 62 3.05 -6.55 -6.52
C ASN A 62 2.65 -8.03 -6.35
N PRO A 63 3.11 -8.72 -5.30
CA PRO A 63 2.84 -10.15 -5.14
C PRO A 63 1.42 -10.46 -4.64
N PHE A 64 0.80 -9.53 -3.91
CA PHE A 64 -0.50 -9.73 -3.27
C PHE A 64 -1.64 -9.13 -4.07
N THR A 65 -2.79 -9.78 -4.08
CA THR A 65 -4.03 -9.30 -4.71
C THR A 65 -4.64 -8.13 -3.95
N SER A 66 -5.65 -7.46 -4.51
CA SER A 66 -6.40 -6.45 -3.75
C SER A 66 -7.10 -7.04 -2.53
N GLY A 67 -7.75 -8.20 -2.68
CA GLY A 67 -8.45 -8.87 -1.57
C GLY A 67 -7.50 -9.20 -0.42
N GLU A 68 -6.34 -9.77 -0.73
CA GLU A 68 -5.30 -10.08 0.27
C GLU A 68 -4.85 -8.81 1.00
N ARG A 69 -4.59 -7.73 0.27
CA ARG A 69 -4.17 -6.45 0.86
C ARG A 69 -5.26 -5.81 1.71
N MET A 70 -6.52 -5.86 1.29
CA MET A 70 -7.66 -5.41 2.10
C MET A 70 -7.73 -6.16 3.42
N THR A 71 -7.56 -7.49 3.38
CA THR A 71 -7.50 -8.34 4.58
C THR A 71 -6.33 -7.95 5.47
N MET A 72 -5.13 -7.75 4.93
CA MET A 72 -3.97 -7.30 5.70
C MET A 72 -4.22 -5.96 6.40
N VAL A 73 -4.78 -4.97 5.68
CA VAL A 73 -5.13 -3.67 6.27
C VAL A 73 -6.15 -3.86 7.38
N ARG A 74 -7.24 -4.57 7.13
CA ARG A 74 -8.31 -4.81 8.12
C ARG A 74 -7.78 -5.49 9.37
N LEU A 75 -6.99 -6.54 9.23
CA LEU A 75 -6.37 -7.27 10.33
C LEU A 75 -5.45 -6.37 11.17
N ALA A 76 -4.58 -5.59 10.50
CA ALA A 76 -3.68 -4.67 11.18
C ALA A 76 -4.40 -3.59 11.98
N LEU A 77 -5.46 -3.01 11.41
CA LEU A 77 -6.25 -1.97 12.09
C LEU A 77 -7.04 -2.54 13.27
N THR A 78 -7.60 -3.74 13.13
CA THR A 78 -8.26 -4.45 14.23
C THR A 78 -7.29 -4.79 15.36
N GLU A 79 -6.10 -5.33 15.04
CA GLU A 79 -5.04 -5.60 16.03
C GLU A 79 -4.63 -4.33 16.78
N ALA A 80 -4.62 -3.19 16.10
CA ALA A 80 -4.27 -1.90 16.69
C ALA A 80 -5.44 -1.22 17.45
N GLY A 81 -6.61 -1.85 17.53
CA GLY A 81 -7.79 -1.29 18.20
C GLY A 81 -8.39 -0.07 17.50
N ILE A 82 -8.18 0.08 16.19
CA ILE A 82 -8.73 1.19 15.42
C ILE A 82 -10.19 0.87 15.08
N ASP A 83 -11.08 1.75 15.52
CA ASP A 83 -12.53 1.67 15.29
C ASP A 83 -12.87 1.57 13.79
N PRO A 84 -13.59 0.52 13.35
CA PRO A 84 -14.11 0.38 11.99
C PRO A 84 -14.86 1.60 11.43
N ALA A 85 -15.53 2.39 12.28
CA ALA A 85 -16.25 3.58 11.84
C ALA A 85 -15.32 4.69 11.32
N LYS A 86 -14.02 4.63 11.68
CA LYS A 86 -13.05 5.67 11.34
C LYS A 86 -12.34 5.44 10.01
N TYR A 87 -12.61 4.35 9.30
CA TYR A 87 -11.90 4.08 8.06
C TYR A 87 -12.71 3.40 6.95
N TYR A 88 -12.30 3.71 5.73
CA TYR A 88 -12.68 3.01 4.52
C TYR A 88 -11.46 2.33 3.92
N ILE A 89 -11.64 1.16 3.32
CA ILE A 89 -10.60 0.48 2.53
C ILE A 89 -11.14 0.35 1.12
N VAL A 90 -10.55 1.07 0.16
CA VAL A 90 -11.08 1.15 -1.21
C VAL A 90 -9.99 0.75 -2.21
N PRO A 91 -10.16 -0.35 -2.95
CA PRO A 91 -9.27 -0.69 -4.05
C PRO A 91 -9.54 0.23 -5.25
N VAL A 92 -8.48 0.81 -5.80
CA VAL A 92 -8.54 1.69 -6.98
C VAL A 92 -7.57 1.16 -8.05
N PRO A 93 -8.08 0.76 -9.24
CA PRO A 93 -7.24 0.44 -10.39
C PRO A 93 -6.38 1.63 -10.82
N ASP A 94 -5.21 1.34 -11.38
CA ASP A 94 -4.40 2.37 -12.02
C ASP A 94 -5.02 2.74 -13.37
N LEU A 95 -4.79 3.98 -13.82
CA LEU A 95 -5.07 4.42 -15.18
C LEU A 95 -3.77 4.78 -15.89
N GLU A 96 -3.70 4.49 -17.18
CA GLU A 96 -2.55 4.86 -18.02
C GLU A 96 -2.48 6.37 -18.29
N ILE A 97 -3.61 7.07 -18.19
CA ILE A 97 -3.70 8.51 -18.46
C ILE A 97 -3.70 9.28 -17.14
N HIS A 98 -2.55 9.85 -16.77
CA HIS A 98 -2.39 10.59 -15.51
C HIS A 98 -3.33 11.80 -15.37
N GLY A 99 -3.64 12.49 -16.48
CA GLY A 99 -4.49 13.69 -16.47
C GLY A 99 -5.92 13.47 -15.96
N ILE A 100 -6.41 12.22 -15.96
CA ILE A 100 -7.74 11.86 -15.46
C ILE A 100 -7.71 11.02 -14.18
N TRP A 101 -6.51 10.67 -13.69
CA TRP A 101 -6.34 9.75 -12.58
C TRP A 101 -6.97 10.26 -11.28
N VAL A 102 -6.81 11.55 -10.94
CA VAL A 102 -7.42 12.12 -9.74
C VAL A 102 -8.96 12.09 -9.83
N SER A 103 -9.53 12.42 -10.99
CA SER A 103 -10.98 12.34 -11.20
C SER A 103 -11.48 10.90 -11.04
N HIS A 104 -10.72 9.92 -11.55
CA HIS A 104 -11.03 8.51 -11.36
C HIS A 104 -11.02 8.12 -9.88
N VAL A 105 -9.98 8.49 -9.12
CA VAL A 105 -9.95 8.27 -7.66
C VAL A 105 -11.18 8.87 -6.99
N CYS A 106 -11.48 10.15 -7.27
CA CYS A 106 -12.64 10.85 -6.69
C CYS A 106 -14.00 10.24 -7.04
N SER A 107 -14.10 9.48 -8.14
CA SER A 107 -15.33 8.75 -8.49
C SER A 107 -15.54 7.47 -7.69
N LEU A 108 -14.47 6.87 -7.16
CA LEU A 108 -14.49 5.57 -6.48
C LEU A 108 -14.48 5.68 -4.96
N VAL A 109 -14.00 6.81 -4.41
CA VAL A 109 -13.85 6.99 -2.96
C VAL A 109 -14.88 7.99 -2.40
N PRO A 110 -15.23 7.89 -1.11
CA PRO A 110 -15.98 8.96 -0.42
C PRO A 110 -15.29 10.32 -0.54
N LYS A 111 -16.04 11.42 -0.45
CA LYS A 111 -15.44 12.78 -0.44
C LYS A 111 -14.42 12.92 0.68
N PHE A 112 -13.31 13.61 0.42
CA PHE A 112 -12.23 13.86 1.39
C PHE A 112 -11.71 15.29 1.25
N ASP A 113 -11.10 15.80 2.32
CA ASP A 113 -10.67 17.20 2.42
C ASP A 113 -9.15 17.36 2.20
N VAL A 114 -8.38 16.31 2.51
CA VAL A 114 -6.92 16.33 2.51
C VAL A 114 -6.34 15.00 2.03
N VAL A 115 -5.23 15.06 1.30
CA VAL A 115 -4.48 13.87 0.87
C VAL A 115 -3.18 13.78 1.65
N TYR A 116 -2.85 12.60 2.17
CA TYR A 116 -1.56 12.31 2.78
C TYR A 116 -0.77 11.38 1.88
N SER A 117 0.37 11.86 1.35
CA SER A 117 1.27 11.04 0.54
C SER A 117 2.68 11.59 0.55
N ASN A 118 3.67 10.71 0.51
CA ASN A 118 5.08 11.04 0.30
C ASN A 118 5.57 10.65 -1.10
N GLU A 119 4.72 10.06 -1.93
CA GLU A 119 5.08 9.62 -3.29
C GLU A 119 4.98 10.82 -4.27
N PRO A 120 6.08 11.20 -4.94
CA PRO A 120 6.14 12.44 -5.72
C PRO A 120 5.05 12.59 -6.80
N LEU A 121 4.75 11.54 -7.57
CA LEU A 121 3.76 11.62 -8.65
C LEU A 121 2.36 11.84 -8.10
N THR A 122 1.95 11.04 -7.12
CA THR A 122 0.66 11.16 -6.40
C THR A 122 0.50 12.57 -5.84
N ARG A 123 1.53 13.09 -5.17
CA ARG A 123 1.50 14.45 -4.62
C ARG A 123 1.29 15.48 -5.73
N ARG A 124 2.05 15.39 -6.81
CA ARG A 124 1.97 16.33 -7.94
C ARG A 124 0.57 16.34 -8.55
N LEU A 125 0.00 15.18 -8.86
CA LEU A 125 -1.31 15.07 -9.49
C LEU A 125 -2.43 15.64 -8.61
N PHE A 126 -2.42 15.36 -7.30
CA PHE A 126 -3.43 15.92 -6.40
C PHE A 126 -3.29 17.43 -6.18
N ILE A 127 -2.06 17.96 -6.16
CA ILE A 127 -1.82 19.40 -6.09
C ILE A 127 -2.35 20.10 -7.34
N GLU A 128 -2.07 19.57 -8.54
CA GLU A 128 -2.58 20.11 -9.80
C GLU A 128 -4.11 20.08 -9.87
N ALA A 129 -4.74 19.07 -9.28
CA ALA A 129 -6.19 18.97 -9.16
C ALA A 129 -6.79 19.86 -8.05
N GLY A 130 -5.98 20.67 -7.35
CA GLY A 130 -6.44 21.65 -6.36
C GLY A 130 -6.65 21.10 -4.94
N PHE A 131 -6.15 19.91 -4.62
CA PHE A 131 -6.27 19.33 -3.28
C PHE A 131 -5.16 19.81 -2.33
N THR A 132 -5.51 19.90 -1.04
CA THR A 132 -4.50 20.03 0.02
C THR A 132 -3.75 18.71 0.18
N VAL A 133 -2.42 18.74 0.01
CA VAL A 133 -1.57 17.54 0.15
C VAL A 133 -0.55 17.70 1.28
N LYS A 134 -0.62 16.80 2.26
CA LYS A 134 0.25 16.77 3.44
C LYS A 134 1.25 15.61 3.37
N SER A 135 2.39 15.81 4.01
CA SER A 135 3.43 14.79 4.15
C SER A 135 3.14 13.92 5.37
N ILE A 136 3.68 12.70 5.37
CA ILE A 136 3.59 11.78 6.51
C ILE A 136 4.99 11.68 7.13
N PRO A 137 5.16 11.85 8.46
CA PRO A 137 6.43 11.61 9.12
C PRO A 137 6.92 10.18 8.86
N PHE A 138 8.20 10.02 8.51
CA PHE A 138 8.75 8.69 8.26
C PHE A 138 8.93 7.93 9.59
N TYR A 139 8.34 6.74 9.67
CA TYR A 139 8.63 5.79 10.75
C TYR A 139 9.68 4.78 10.27
N ARG A 140 10.85 4.77 10.92
CA ARG A 140 11.96 3.81 10.66
C ARG A 140 12.22 3.56 9.16
N ARG A 141 12.45 4.63 8.40
CA ARG A 141 12.51 4.64 6.92
C ARG A 141 13.41 3.56 6.31
N ALA A 142 14.54 3.26 6.95
CA ALA A 142 15.51 2.26 6.48
C ALA A 142 15.01 0.82 6.60
N GLN A 143 14.03 0.54 7.47
CA GLN A 143 13.60 -0.82 7.82
C GLN A 143 12.17 -1.11 7.38
N CYS A 144 11.27 -0.12 7.46
CA CYS A 144 9.85 -0.28 7.15
C CYS A 144 9.52 0.17 5.71
N SER A 145 10.16 -0.45 4.72
CA SER A 145 9.84 -0.30 3.30
C SER A 145 9.30 -1.60 2.74
N ALA A 146 8.18 -1.54 2.01
CA ALA A 146 7.61 -2.69 1.31
C ALA A 146 8.63 -3.40 0.40
N THR A 147 9.51 -2.65 -0.27
CA THR A 147 10.57 -3.24 -1.11
C THR A 147 11.57 -4.03 -0.29
N GLU A 148 12.02 -3.49 0.84
CA GLU A 148 12.97 -4.19 1.72
C GLU A 148 12.33 -5.43 2.36
N ILE A 149 11.06 -5.35 2.75
CA ILE A 149 10.30 -6.50 3.26
C ILE A 149 10.24 -7.62 2.23
N ARG A 150 9.89 -7.32 0.97
CA ARG A 150 9.87 -8.32 -0.11
C ARG A 150 11.26 -8.90 -0.38
N ASN A 151 12.31 -8.08 -0.35
CA ASN A 151 13.69 -8.55 -0.48
C ASN A 151 14.08 -9.51 0.65
N LYS A 152 13.69 -9.23 1.90
CA LYS A 152 13.91 -10.12 3.04
C LYS A 152 13.18 -11.44 2.88
N MET A 153 11.91 -11.42 2.45
CA MET A 153 11.13 -12.63 2.14
C MET A 153 11.83 -13.51 1.08
N LEU A 154 12.29 -12.89 -0.02
CA LEU A 154 13.04 -13.57 -1.09
C LEU A 154 14.31 -14.23 -0.57
N ARG A 155 15.11 -13.50 0.22
CA ARG A 155 16.39 -13.96 0.76
C ARG A 155 16.27 -14.89 1.98
N GLY A 156 15.06 -15.15 2.46
CA GLY A 156 14.84 -15.93 3.69
C GLY A 156 15.33 -15.24 4.97
N ILE A 157 15.48 -13.92 4.94
CA ILE A 157 15.82 -13.12 6.11
C ILE A 157 14.52 -12.82 6.87
N SER A 158 14.58 -12.76 8.21
CA SER A 158 13.40 -12.43 9.02
C SER A 158 12.79 -11.08 8.62
N TRP A 159 11.48 -11.08 8.42
CA TRP A 159 10.69 -9.94 7.97
C TRP A 159 9.48 -9.68 8.86
N GLU A 160 9.06 -10.65 9.67
CA GLU A 160 7.82 -10.64 10.43
C GLU A 160 7.74 -9.49 11.42
N ALA A 161 8.86 -9.13 12.05
CA ALA A 161 8.94 -8.03 13.01
C ALA A 161 8.67 -6.64 12.39
N LEU A 162 8.69 -6.54 11.04
CA LEU A 162 8.43 -5.29 10.32
C LEU A 162 6.93 -5.09 10.04
N LEU A 163 6.08 -6.06 10.37
CA LEU A 163 4.64 -6.05 10.12
C LEU A 163 3.86 -6.22 11.44
N PRO A 164 2.58 -5.80 11.47
CA PRO A 164 1.65 -6.25 12.50
C PRO A 164 1.58 -7.79 12.54
N LYS A 165 1.42 -8.37 13.73
CA LYS A 165 1.51 -9.82 13.92
C LYS A 165 0.45 -10.57 13.11
N SER A 166 -0.76 -10.00 13.07
CA SER A 166 -1.89 -10.51 12.29
C SER A 166 -1.59 -10.56 10.79
N VAL A 167 -0.91 -9.55 10.25
CA VAL A 167 -0.50 -9.51 8.84
C VAL A 167 0.57 -10.55 8.55
N ALA A 168 1.58 -10.67 9.42
CA ALA A 168 2.61 -11.68 9.25
C ALA A 168 2.03 -13.11 9.26
N ARG A 169 1.06 -13.38 10.15
CA ARG A 169 0.32 -14.65 10.18
C ARG A 169 -0.45 -14.87 8.88
N TYR A 170 -1.20 -13.88 8.42
CA TYR A 170 -2.00 -13.99 7.21
C TYR A 170 -1.13 -14.24 5.96
N ILE A 171 0.04 -13.58 5.84
CA ILE A 171 0.97 -13.84 4.74
C ILE A 171 1.47 -15.30 4.74
N LYS A 172 1.69 -15.88 5.92
CA LYS A 172 2.07 -17.31 6.04
C LYS A 172 0.91 -18.22 5.64
N GLU A 173 -0.31 -17.91 6.04
CA GLU A 173 -1.54 -18.65 5.68
C GLU A 173 -1.75 -18.73 4.17
N ILE A 174 -1.60 -17.60 3.46
CA ILE A 174 -1.76 -17.55 2.00
C ILE A 174 -0.51 -18.00 1.22
N LYS A 175 0.50 -18.55 1.90
CA LYS A 175 1.79 -18.96 1.31
C LYS A 175 2.46 -17.85 0.50
N GLY A 176 2.35 -16.61 0.97
CA GLY A 176 2.81 -15.43 0.24
C GLY A 176 4.31 -15.38 -0.03
N VAL A 177 5.12 -15.94 0.89
CA VAL A 177 6.58 -16.03 0.72
C VAL A 177 6.95 -17.06 -0.34
N GLU A 178 6.27 -18.21 -0.34
CA GLU A 178 6.46 -19.26 -1.36
C GLU A 178 6.13 -18.71 -2.74
N ARG A 179 4.95 -18.09 -2.90
CA ARG A 179 4.55 -17.40 -4.13
C ARG A 179 5.61 -16.43 -4.62
N LEU A 180 6.13 -15.57 -3.74
CA LEU A 180 7.14 -14.57 -4.12
C LEU A 180 8.45 -15.22 -4.60
N ARG A 181 8.86 -16.34 -3.98
CA ARG A 181 10.05 -17.11 -4.39
C ARG A 181 9.83 -17.84 -5.70
N ASP A 182 8.65 -18.41 -5.91
CA ASP A 182 8.31 -19.08 -7.17
C ASP A 182 8.31 -18.09 -8.34
N LEU A 183 7.76 -16.89 -8.14
CA LEU A 183 7.80 -15.81 -9.13
C LEU A 183 9.20 -15.25 -9.40
N ALA A 184 10.20 -15.55 -8.55
CA ALA A 184 11.58 -15.14 -8.75
C ALA A 184 12.42 -16.16 -9.53
N LYS A 185 11.87 -17.36 -9.78
CA LYS A 185 12.53 -18.38 -10.60
C LYS A 185 12.57 -17.94 -12.06
N THR A 186 13.56 -18.41 -12.79
CA THR A 186 13.67 -18.22 -14.24
C THR A 186 13.29 -19.52 -14.95
N ASP A 187 12.64 -19.38 -16.10
CA ASP A 187 12.38 -20.42 -17.09
C ASP A 187 13.57 -20.64 -18.05
N ARG A 188 14.62 -19.83 -17.94
CA ARG A 188 15.85 -20.01 -18.72
C ARG A 188 16.54 -21.28 -18.26
N ILE A 189 16.61 -22.24 -19.18
CA ILE A 189 17.52 -23.37 -19.09
C ILE A 189 18.93 -22.78 -19.08
N GLN A 190 19.69 -23.03 -18.01
CA GLN A 190 21.13 -22.84 -18.07
C GLN A 190 21.63 -23.95 -18.98
N ASP A 191 22.02 -23.60 -20.21
CA ASP A 191 22.80 -24.52 -21.02
C ASP A 191 24.08 -24.80 -20.23
N ASP A 192 24.19 -26.02 -19.70
CA ASP A 192 25.42 -26.54 -19.12
C ASP A 192 26.45 -26.58 -20.24
N ASP A 193 27.19 -25.49 -20.39
CA ASP A 193 28.34 -25.40 -21.26
C ASP A 193 29.49 -26.16 -20.58
N GLN A 194 29.47 -27.49 -20.72
CA GLN A 194 30.62 -28.34 -20.50
C GLN A 194 30.83 -29.31 -21.66
N THR A 195 31.64 -28.83 -22.60
CA THR A 195 32.86 -29.53 -23.06
C THR A 195 32.70 -30.97 -23.54
N GLY A 196 32.14 -31.12 -24.74
CA GLY A 196 32.34 -32.28 -25.59
C GLY A 196 33.62 -32.15 -26.43
N SER A 197 34.74 -32.62 -25.88
CA SER A 197 35.93 -33.17 -26.57
C SER A 197 35.92 -33.15 -28.11
N SER A 198 36.81 -32.34 -28.69
CA SER A 198 37.34 -32.46 -30.06
C SER A 198 38.76 -31.88 -30.01
N LEU A 199 39.87 -32.52 -30.39
CA LEU A 199 40.17 -33.74 -31.14
C LEU A 199 41.54 -34.28 -30.68
N ARG A 200 41.72 -35.59 -30.86
CA ARG A 200 42.98 -36.33 -30.73
C ARG A 200 43.96 -36.03 -31.88
N ALA A 201 45.24 -36.25 -31.57
CA ALA A 201 46.37 -36.64 -32.44
C ALA A 201 46.90 -35.61 -33.45
#